data_AF-A0AAJ3LT47-F1
#
_entry.id   AF-A0AAJ3LT47-F1
#
_cell.length_a   1.000
_cell.length_b   1.000
_cell.length_c   1.000
_cell.angle_alpha   90.00
_cell.angle_beta   90.00
_cell.angle_gamma   90.00
#
_symmetry.space_group_name_H-M   'P 1'
#
loop_
_entity.id
_entity.type
_entity.pdbx_description
1 polymer ?
#
loop_
_entity_poly.entity_id
_entity_poly.type
_entity_poly.pdbx_seq_one_letter_code
_entity_poly.pdbx_strand_id
1 'polypeptide(L)' 'MSMIVVVTESVPPRLRGRLAVWLLEVRAGVYIGHVSSRIREMIWQKNQ' A
#
# COMPACT_ATOMS: atom_id res chain seq x y z
N MET A 1 -6.33 -13.42 -6.91
CA MET A 1 -6.02 -12.49 -5.80
C MET A 1 -4.75 -12.98 -5.13
N SER A 2 -3.90 -12.09 -4.64
CA SER A 2 -2.64 -12.46 -3.98
C SER A 2 -2.32 -11.54 -2.80
N MET A 3 -1.59 -12.07 -1.83
CA MET A 3 -1.14 -11.31 -0.68
C MET A 3 -0.02 -10.36 -1.11
N ILE A 4 -0.05 -9.13 -0.61
CA ILE A 4 0.98 -8.12 -0.84
C ILE A 4 1.41 -7.48 0.48
N VAL A 5 2.67 -7.04 0.50
CA VAL A 5 3.27 -6.26 1.58
C VAL A 5 3.91 -5.03 0.96
N VAL A 6 3.66 -3.86 1.52
CA VAL A 6 4.25 -2.59 1.08
C VAL A 6 4.99 -1.98 2.26
N VAL A 7 6.27 -1.68 2.07
CA VAL A 7 7.12 -1.00 3.05
C VAL A 7 7.47 0.37 2.51
N THR A 8 7.34 1.39 3.35
CA THR A 8 7.60 2.79 3.00
C THR A 8 8.52 3.43 4.02
N GLU A 9 9.47 4.22 3.54
CA GLU A 9 10.42 4.98 4.36
C GLU A 9 10.45 6.43 3.88
N SER A 10 10.46 7.39 4.81
CA SER A 10 10.51 8.83 4.51
C SER A 10 9.46 9.34 3.50
N VAL A 11 8.27 8.73 3.46
CA VAL A 11 7.21 9.10 2.51
C VAL A 11 6.33 10.25 3.03
N PRO A 12 5.77 11.08 2.14
CA PRO A 12 4.82 12.12 2.52
C PRO A 12 3.60 11.54 3.26
N PRO A 13 3.04 12.23 4.28
CA PRO A 13 1.87 11.75 5.02
C PRO A 13 0.65 11.40 4.16
N ARG A 14 0.48 12.08 3.01
CA ARG A 14 -0.59 11.79 2.04
C ARG A 14 -0.49 10.37 1.46
N LEU A 15 0.72 9.83 1.30
CA LEU A 15 0.91 8.48 0.76
C LEU A 15 0.43 7.41 1.74
N ARG A 16 0.66 7.62 3.05
CA ARG A 16 0.19 6.73 4.11
C ARG A 16 -1.33 6.59 4.10
N GLY A 17 -2.03 7.73 4.05
CA GLY A 17 -3.49 7.75 3.94
C GLY A 17 -4.00 7.04 2.69
N ARG A 18 -3.29 7.15 1.55
CA ARG A 18 -3.65 6.45 0.31
C ARG A 18 -3.48 4.94 0.43
N LEU A 19 -2.39 4.46 1.03
CA LEU A 19 -2.17 3.02 1.24
C LEU A 19 -3.19 2.43 2.22
N ALA A 20 -3.55 3.18 3.26
CA ALA A 20 -4.53 2.77 4.27
C ALA A 20 -5.97 2.61 3.73
N VAL A 21 -6.28 3.09 2.51
CA VAL A 21 -7.60 2.86 1.86
C VAL A 21 -7.79 1.39 1.50
N TRP A 22 -6.70 0.68 1.15
CA TRP A 22 -6.77 -0.69 0.64
C TRP A 22 -6.00 -1.70 1.49
N LEU A 23 -5.04 -1.24 2.30
CA LEU A 23 -4.14 -2.08 3.07
C LEU A 23 -4.20 -1.73 4.55
N LEU A 24 -3.94 -2.73 5.39
CA LEU A 24 -3.84 -2.56 6.84
C LEU A 24 -2.40 -2.20 7.22
N GLU A 25 -2.23 -1.11 7.96
CA GLU A 25 -0.93 -0.75 8.55
C GLU A 25 -0.69 -1.54 9.85
N VAL A 26 0.32 -2.42 9.86
CA VAL A 26 0.65 -3.28 11.02
C VAL A 26 1.80 -2.73 11.86
N ARG A 27 2.62 -1.88 11.23
CA ARG A 27 3.71 -1.09 11.83
C ARG A 27 3.83 0.20 11.02
N ALA A 28 4.46 1.21 11.61
CA ALA A 28 4.70 2.48 10.93
C ALA A 28 5.35 2.26 9.57
N GLY A 29 4.63 2.59 8.49
CA GLY A 29 5.10 2.44 7.12
C GLY A 29 5.06 1.01 6.55
N VAL A 30 4.49 0.03 7.26
CA VAL A 30 4.34 -1.37 6.81
C VAL A 30 2.86 -1.71 6.64
N TYR A 31 2.48 -1.99 5.39
CA TYR A 31 1.10 -2.25 4.98
C TYR A 31 0.95 -3.65 4.41
N ILE A 32 -0.13 -4.35 4.76
CA ILE A 32 -0.45 -5.70 4.26
C ILE A 32 -1.87 -5.78 3.70
N GLY A 33 -2.10 -6.63 2.72
CA GLY A 33 -3.44 -6.90 2.20
C GLY A 33 -3.52 -7.99 1.15
N HIS A 34 -4.73 -8.46 0.86
CA HIS A 34 -5.02 -9.43 -0.20
C HIS A 34 -5.80 -8.74 -1.31
N VAL A 35 -5.18 -8.55 -2.48
CA VAL A 35 -5.75 -7.71 -3.55
C VAL A 35 -5.73 -8.41 -4.91
N SER A 36 -6.53 -7.90 -5.85
CA SER A 36 -6.49 -8.34 -7.25
C SER A 36 -5.28 -7.73 -7.98
N SER A 37 -4.88 -8.31 -9.12
CA SER A 37 -3.79 -7.77 -9.93
C SER A 37 -4.01 -6.30 -10.33
N ARG A 38 -5.26 -5.94 -10.67
CA ARG A 38 -5.65 -4.56 -11.00
C ARG A 38 -5.41 -3.57 -9.86
N ILE A 39 -5.76 -3.95 -8.63
CA ILE A 39 -5.56 -3.08 -7.45
C ILE A 39 -4.07 -2.96 -7.13
N ARG A 40 -3.31 -4.05 -7.27
CA ARG A 40 -1.85 -4.03 -7.10
C ARG A 40 -1.17 -3.10 -8.11
N GLU A 41 -1.53 -3.18 -9.39
CA GLU A 41 -1.01 -2.26 -10.42
C GLU A 41 -1.40 -0.81 -10.15
N MET A 42 -2.65 -0.57 -9.73
CA MET A 42 -3.09 0.76 -9.34
C MET A 42 -2.28 1.31 -8.16
N ILE A 43 -2.01 0.50 -7.13
CA ILE A 43 -1.18 0.90 -5.99
C ILE A 43 0.24 1.23 -6.48
N TRP A 44 0.80 0.45 -7.41
CA TRP A 44 2.14 0.70 -7.95
C TRP A 44 2.24 1.99 -8.77
N GLN A 45 1.36 2.17 -9.76
CA GLN A 45 1.37 3.34 -10.66
C GLN A 45 1.08 4.66 -9.93
N LYS A 46 0.30 4.62 -8.86
CA LYS A 46 -0.11 5.79 -8.10
C LYS A 46 0.95 6.28 -7.12
N ASN A 47 1.95 5.46 -6.81
CA ASN A 47 2.96 5.71 -5.79
C ASN A 47 4.37 5.89 -6.36
N GLN A 48 4.50 5.97 -7.70
CA GLN A 48 5.64 6.54 -8.40
C GLN A 48 5.57 8.07 -8.34
#